data_AF-A0A7S3J2E1-F1
#
_entry.id   AF-A0A7S3J2E1-F1
#
_cell.length_a   1.000
_cell.length_b   1.000
_cell.length_c   1.000
_cell.angle_alpha   90.00
_cell.angle_beta   90.00
_cell.angle_gamma   90.00
#
_symmetry.space_group_name_H-M   'P 1'
#
loop_
_entity.id
_entity.type
_entity.pdbx_description
1 polymer ?
#
loop_
_entity_poly.entity_id
_entity_poly.type
_entity_poly.pdbx_seq_one_letter_code
_entity_poly.pdbx_strand_id
1 'polypeptide(L)'
;MAGPATGRTYLFRFIFGGSAWAPWAKLTFIAYLAHPFVIVFYYLQTYQGVYLTKRFAMYAFFASFLVTYIVVIPLALMIESPFLQLERLLLFPPREKQQQARIREFEKLLPIHNEELKEEERKPRRSTRINESLDETKAEAISKQ
;
A
#
# COMPACT_ATOMS: atom_id res chain seq x y z
N MET A 1 -10.74 28.03 -20.10
CA MET A 1 -12.05 27.40 -20.42
C MET A 1 -11.90 25.89 -20.30
N ALA A 2 -12.16 25.33 -19.12
CA ALA A 2 -12.22 23.88 -18.90
C ALA A 2 -13.70 23.52 -18.71
N GLY A 3 -14.26 22.73 -19.63
CA GLY A 3 -15.68 22.38 -19.62
C GLY A 3 -16.07 21.47 -18.45
N PRO A 4 -17.38 21.41 -18.11
CA PRO A 4 -17.88 20.63 -16.98
C PRO A 4 -17.55 19.14 -17.15
N ALA A 5 -16.93 18.58 -16.13
CA ALA A 5 -16.45 17.22 -16.08
C ALA A 5 -17.59 16.22 -16.37
N THR A 6 -17.53 15.62 -17.55
CA THR A 6 -18.52 14.68 -18.06
C THR A 6 -18.41 13.36 -17.29
N GLY A 7 -19.55 12.75 -16.93
CA GLY A 7 -19.69 11.44 -16.27
C GLY A 7 -18.72 10.34 -16.75
N ARG A 8 -18.34 10.41 -18.04
CA ARG A 8 -17.47 9.46 -18.73
C ARG A 8 -16.02 9.51 -18.24
N THR A 9 -15.52 10.66 -17.84
CA THR A 9 -14.10 10.84 -17.43
C THR A 9 -13.82 10.18 -16.08
N TYR A 10 -14.82 10.11 -15.20
CA TYR A 10 -14.71 9.44 -13.90
C TYR A 10 -14.60 7.92 -14.06
N LEU A 11 -15.29 7.34 -15.03
CA LEU A 11 -15.19 5.90 -15.34
C LEU A 11 -13.79 5.54 -15.83
N PHE A 12 -13.20 6.35 -16.71
CA PHE A 12 -11.82 6.14 -17.15
C PHE A 12 -10.84 6.23 -15.98
N ARG A 13 -10.98 7.23 -15.09
CA ARG A 13 -10.14 7.34 -13.90
C ARG A 13 -10.36 6.18 -12.93
N PHE A 14 -11.55 5.60 -12.86
CA PHE A 14 -11.82 4.43 -12.02
C PHE A 14 -11.22 3.15 -12.60
N ILE A 15 -11.34 2.96 -13.92
CA ILE A 15 -10.79 1.80 -14.64
C ILE A 15 -9.26 1.85 -14.63
N PHE A 16 -8.65 2.98 -15.00
CA PHE A 16 -7.20 3.13 -15.19
C PHE A 16 -6.44 3.67 -13.96
N GLY A 17 -7.14 4.23 -12.96
CA GLY A 17 -6.50 4.81 -11.78
C GLY A 17 -6.14 3.79 -10.70
N GLY A 18 -6.60 2.54 -10.82
CA GLY A 18 -6.26 1.47 -9.89
C GLY A 18 -4.84 0.95 -10.11
N SER A 19 -4.14 0.67 -9.02
CA SER A 19 -2.83 -0.04 -9.00
C SER A 19 -2.84 -1.39 -9.74
N ALA A 20 -4.00 -1.87 -10.19
CA ALA A 20 -4.19 -3.07 -11.00
C ALA A 20 -3.55 -2.98 -12.41
N TRP A 21 -3.36 -1.78 -12.98
CA TRP A 21 -2.70 -1.63 -14.28
C TRP A 21 -1.17 -1.66 -14.21
N ALA A 22 -0.60 -1.37 -13.03
CA ALA A 22 0.84 -1.44 -12.82
C ALA A 22 1.45 -2.83 -13.03
N PRO A 23 0.89 -3.94 -12.48
CA PRO A 23 1.41 -5.29 -12.75
C PRO A 23 1.14 -5.72 -14.19
N TRP A 24 0.01 -5.31 -14.79
CA TRP A 24 -0.29 -5.62 -16.19
C TRP A 24 0.72 -5.03 -17.16
N ALA A 25 1.13 -3.77 -16.96
CA ALA A 25 2.15 -3.13 -17.79
C ALA A 25 3.52 -3.81 -17.68
N LYS A 26 3.87 -4.35 -16.51
CA LYS A 26 5.12 -5.09 -16.29
C LYS A 26 5.08 -6.48 -16.92
N LEU A 27 3.95 -7.18 -16.80
CA LEU A 27 3.75 -8.50 -17.39
C LEU A 27 3.89 -8.44 -18.92
N THR A 28 3.26 -7.45 -19.57
CA THR A 28 3.35 -7.27 -21.02
C THR A 28 4.76 -6.87 -21.46
N PHE A 29 5.49 -6.12 -20.64
CA PHE A 29 6.89 -5.78 -20.90
C PHE A 29 7.81 -7.02 -20.88
N ILE A 30 7.67 -7.89 -19.87
CA ILE A 30 8.43 -9.14 -19.81
C ILE A 30 8.04 -10.08 -20.96
N ALA A 31 6.74 -10.13 -21.30
CA ALA A 31 6.25 -10.92 -22.43
C ALA A 31 6.85 -10.46 -23.76
N TYR A 32 6.93 -9.15 -23.97
CA TYR A 32 7.54 -8.56 -25.15
C TYR A 32 9.01 -8.93 -25.28
N LEU A 33 9.77 -8.88 -24.17
CA LEU A 33 11.18 -9.27 -24.17
C LEU A 33 11.40 -10.76 -24.40
N ALA A 34 10.51 -11.63 -23.90
CA ALA A 34 10.61 -13.07 -24.05
C ALA A 34 10.22 -13.58 -25.45
N HIS A 35 9.33 -12.86 -26.14
CA HIS A 35 8.86 -13.23 -27.47
C HIS A 35 9.98 -13.50 -28.51
N PRO A 36 11.01 -12.65 -28.69
CA PRO A 36 12.10 -12.94 -29.61
C PRO A 36 12.91 -14.17 -29.20
N PHE A 37 13.07 -14.47 -27.92
CA PHE A 37 13.75 -15.69 -27.46
C PHE A 37 12.98 -16.94 -27.88
N VAL A 38 11.65 -16.94 -27.74
CA VAL A 38 10.80 -18.07 -28.16
C VAL A 38 10.90 -18.29 -29.68
N ILE A 39 10.88 -17.21 -30.45
CA ILE A 39 11.05 -17.28 -31.92
C ILE A 39 12.42 -17.88 -32.27
N VAL A 40 13.50 -17.35 -31.68
CA VAL A 40 14.87 -17.81 -31.96
C VAL A 40 15.04 -19.28 -31.57
N PHE A 41 14.53 -19.67 -30.41
CA PHE A 41 14.58 -21.07 -29.95
C PHE A 41 13.80 -22.00 -30.88
N TYR A 42 12.63 -21.57 -31.36
CA TYR A 42 11.83 -22.32 -32.33
C TYR A 42 12.58 -22.53 -33.66
N TYR A 43 13.23 -21.48 -34.19
CA TYR A 43 14.02 -21.59 -35.42
C TYR A 43 15.30 -22.42 -35.23
N LEU A 44 15.96 -22.35 -34.08
CA LEU A 44 17.13 -23.19 -33.74
C LEU A 44 16.80 -24.68 -33.72
N GLN A 45 15.59 -25.05 -33.27
CA GLN A 45 15.13 -26.44 -33.26
C GLN A 45 14.70 -26.94 -34.65
N THR A 46 14.48 -26.02 -35.60
CA THR A 46 13.92 -26.36 -36.90
C THR A 46 15.04 -26.62 -37.91
N TYR A 47 15.37 -27.89 -38.12
CA TYR A 47 16.40 -28.34 -39.06
C TYR A 47 15.94 -28.42 -40.53
N GLN A 48 14.65 -28.22 -40.81
CA GLN A 48 14.09 -28.32 -42.17
C GLN A 48 13.55 -26.98 -42.67
N GLY A 49 13.65 -26.73 -43.97
CA GLY A 49 13.12 -25.53 -44.61
C GLY A 49 11.60 -25.43 -44.42
N VAL A 50 11.17 -24.40 -43.70
CA VAL A 50 9.75 -24.20 -43.37
C VAL A 50 9.05 -23.49 -44.53
N TYR A 51 8.05 -24.13 -45.12
CA TYR A 51 7.20 -23.50 -46.12
C TYR A 51 6.25 -22.50 -45.45
N LEU A 52 6.57 -21.21 -45.55
CA LEU A 52 5.77 -20.09 -45.05
C LEU A 52 4.47 -19.93 -45.85
N THR A 53 3.51 -20.81 -45.57
CA THR A 53 2.12 -20.66 -46.03
C THR A 53 1.35 -19.77 -45.06
N LYS A 54 0.43 -18.93 -45.55
CA LYS A 54 -0.37 -17.99 -44.71
C LYS A 54 -1.02 -18.67 -43.48
N ARG A 55 -1.56 -19.87 -43.67
CA ARG A 55 -2.14 -20.67 -42.58
C ARG A 55 -1.11 -21.06 -41.52
N PHE A 56 0.04 -21.57 -41.96
CA PHE A 56 1.13 -21.97 -41.07
C PHE A 56 1.66 -20.78 -40.26
N ALA A 57 1.84 -19.62 -40.90
CA ALA A 57 2.27 -18.40 -40.22
C ALA A 57 1.30 -17.97 -39.11
N MET A 58 -0.01 -18.07 -39.34
CA MET A 58 -1.03 -17.74 -38.33
C MET A 58 -0.96 -18.71 -37.15
N TYR A 59 -0.87 -20.02 -37.39
CA TYR A 59 -0.72 -21.02 -36.34
C TYR A 59 0.58 -20.83 -35.54
N ALA A 60 1.71 -20.59 -36.22
CA ALA A 60 2.99 -20.37 -35.59
C ALA A 60 2.99 -19.10 -34.71
N PHE A 61 2.31 -18.04 -35.14
CA PHE A 61 2.14 -16.82 -34.35
C PHE A 61 1.36 -17.08 -33.06
N PHE A 62 0.17 -17.69 -33.14
CA PHE A 62 -0.64 -17.99 -31.95
C PHE A 62 0.06 -18.99 -31.01
N ALA A 63 0.73 -20.00 -31.56
CA ALA A 63 1.50 -20.95 -30.76
C ALA A 63 2.66 -20.27 -30.02
N SER A 64 3.44 -19.44 -30.71
CA SER A 64 4.54 -18.69 -30.08
C SER A 64 4.03 -17.73 -29.01
N PHE A 65 2.89 -17.08 -29.25
CA PHE A 65 2.26 -16.18 -28.29
C PHE A 65 1.81 -16.92 -27.02
N LEU A 66 1.09 -18.03 -27.17
CA LEU A 66 0.62 -18.84 -26.03
C LEU A 66 1.79 -19.39 -25.21
N VAL A 67 2.80 -19.95 -25.87
CA VAL A 67 4.00 -20.48 -25.21
C VAL A 67 4.75 -19.38 -24.46
N THR A 68 4.89 -18.20 -25.07
CA THR A 68 5.54 -17.03 -24.42
C THR A 68 4.81 -16.64 -23.15
N TYR A 69 3.48 -16.56 -23.17
CA TYR A 69 2.71 -16.22 -21.97
C TYR A 69 2.81 -17.28 -20.86
N ILE A 70 2.82 -18.57 -21.20
CA ILE A 70 2.99 -19.66 -20.22
C ILE A 70 4.34 -19.55 -19.51
N VAL A 71 5.41 -19.19 -20.24
CA VAL A 71 6.77 -19.05 -19.69
C VAL A 71 6.93 -17.75 -18.91
N VAL A 72 6.32 -16.66 -19.38
CA VAL A 72 6.47 -15.32 -18.79
C VAL A 72 5.73 -15.18 -17.47
N ILE A 73 4.58 -15.84 -17.28
CA ILE A 73 3.84 -15.78 -16.02
C ILE A 73 4.71 -16.21 -14.81
N PRO A 74 5.30 -17.42 -14.77
CA PRO A 74 6.15 -17.81 -13.66
C PRO A 74 7.42 -16.96 -13.58
N LEU A 75 7.98 -16.54 -14.71
CA LEU A 75 9.16 -15.68 -14.74
C LEU A 75 8.87 -14.30 -14.12
N ALA A 76 7.70 -13.72 -14.41
CA ALA A 76 7.25 -12.47 -13.84
C ALA A 76 7.03 -12.61 -12.32
N LEU A 77 6.39 -13.69 -11.86
CA LEU A 77 6.26 -13.96 -10.41
C LEU A 77 7.63 -14.12 -9.73
N MET A 78 8.55 -14.82 -10.39
CA MET A 78 9.87 -15.11 -9.86
C MET A 78 10.79 -13.88 -9.85
N ILE A 79 10.53 -12.89 -10.72
CA ILE A 79 11.22 -11.59 -10.73
C ILE A 79 10.56 -10.63 -9.72
N GLU A 80 9.23 -10.63 -9.59
CA GLU A 80 8.55 -9.74 -8.65
C GLU A 80 8.95 -10.01 -7.19
N SER A 81 9.04 -11.27 -6.77
CA SER A 81 9.42 -11.63 -5.40
C SER A 81 10.79 -11.06 -4.95
N PRO A 82 11.89 -11.25 -5.68
CA PRO A 82 13.19 -10.69 -5.33
C PRO A 82 13.25 -9.18 -5.55
N PHE A 83 12.58 -8.62 -6.56
CA PHE A 83 12.58 -7.17 -6.75
C PHE A 83 11.82 -6.43 -5.66
N LEU A 84 10.74 -7.01 -5.12
CA LEU A 84 10.02 -6.43 -3.99
C LEU A 84 10.86 -6.45 -2.70
N GLN A 85 11.67 -7.49 -2.53
CA GLN A 85 12.63 -7.59 -1.43
C GLN A 85 13.82 -6.65 -1.63
N LEU A 86 14.29 -6.47 -2.87
CA LEU A 86 15.36 -5.56 -3.22
C LEU A 86 14.94 -4.10 -3.07
N GLU A 87 13.72 -3.74 -3.49
CA GLU A 87 13.13 -2.42 -3.26
C GLU A 87 13.10 -2.10 -1.75
N ARG A 88 12.70 -3.08 -0.93
CA ARG A 88 12.73 -2.96 0.53
C ARG A 88 14.13 -2.79 1.10
N LEU A 89 15.13 -3.46 0.52
CA LEU A 89 16.51 -3.41 0.99
C LEU A 89 17.23 -2.11 0.58
N LEU A 90 16.94 -1.59 -0.62
CA LEU A 90 17.64 -0.44 -1.19
C LEU A 90 16.98 0.92 -0.91
N LEU A 91 15.64 0.98 -0.89
CA LEU A 91 14.89 2.26 -0.83
C LEU A 91 14.31 2.57 0.55
N PHE A 92 14.20 1.61 1.45
CA PHE A 92 13.69 1.82 2.80
C PHE A 92 14.78 1.48 3.83
N PRO A 93 15.38 2.44 4.55
CA PRO A 93 16.06 2.09 5.80
C PRO A 93 15.04 1.35 6.69
N PRO A 94 15.47 0.36 7.50
CA PRO A 94 14.57 -0.52 8.23
C PRO A 94 13.49 0.30 8.92
N ARG A 95 12.22 0.06 8.57
CA ARG A 95 11.04 0.68 9.19
C ARG A 95 11.08 0.58 10.73
N GLU A 96 11.81 -0.40 11.22
CA GLU A 96 12.19 -0.60 12.60
C GLU A 96 12.83 0.64 13.26
N LYS A 97 13.67 1.41 12.57
CA LYS A 97 14.24 2.66 13.12
C LYS A 97 13.21 3.78 13.22
N GLN A 98 12.25 3.88 12.31
CA GLN A 98 11.15 4.86 12.40
C GLN A 98 10.12 4.47 13.48
N GLN A 99 9.81 3.19 13.62
CA GLN A 99 8.96 2.70 14.70
C GLN A 99 9.65 2.86 16.06
N GLN A 100 10.93 2.52 16.18
CA GLN A 100 11.71 2.73 17.40
C GLN A 100 11.85 4.22 17.74
N ALA A 101 12.02 5.12 16.76
CA ALA A 101 12.05 6.56 17.01
C ALA A 101 10.70 7.05 17.56
N ARG A 102 9.58 6.59 16.99
CA ARG A 102 8.24 6.94 17.46
C ARG A 102 7.95 6.38 18.85
N ILE A 103 8.35 5.14 19.15
CA ILE A 103 8.20 4.51 20.47
C ILE A 103 9.05 5.25 21.51
N ARG A 104 10.30 5.62 21.18
CA ARG A 104 11.17 6.42 22.06
C ARG A 104 10.61 7.82 22.31
N GLU A 105 9.96 8.44 21.33
CA GLU A 105 9.26 9.71 21.53
C GLU A 105 8.06 9.55 22.47
N PHE A 106 7.24 8.51 22.28
CA PHE A 106 6.14 8.19 23.20
C PHE A 106 6.64 7.91 24.63
N GLU A 107 7.76 7.19 24.77
CA GLU A 107 8.36 6.89 26.08
C GLU A 107 8.83 8.15 26.82
N LYS A 108 9.31 9.17 26.09
CA LYS A 108 9.65 10.49 26.68
C LYS A 108 8.44 11.30 27.12
N LEU A 109 7.26 11.03 26.57
CA LEU A 109 6.01 11.73 26.92
C LEU A 109 5.31 11.11 28.14
N LEU A 110 5.58 9.83 28.43
CA LEU A 110 5.07 9.13 29.64
C LEU A 110 5.43 9.82 30.97
N PRO A 111 6.67 10.31 31.22
CA PRO A 111 6.99 11.02 32.45
C PRO A 111 6.31 12.39 32.55
N ILE A 112 6.09 13.08 31.43
CA ILE A 112 5.42 14.39 31.41
C ILE A 112 3.95 14.23 31.80
N HIS A 113 3.26 13.23 31.25
CA HIS A 113 1.86 12.96 31.59
C HIS A 113 1.69 12.52 33.06
N ASN A 114 2.63 11.73 33.59
CA ASN A 114 2.60 11.31 34.99
C ASN A 114 2.90 12.47 35.97
N GLU A 115 3.72 13.45 35.56
CA GLU A 115 3.95 14.67 36.36
C GLU A 115 2.76 15.65 36.25
N GLU A 116 2.12 15.77 35.08
CA GLU A 116 0.86 16.52 34.94
C GLU A 116 -0.28 15.92 35.79
N LEU A 117 -0.42 14.58 35.82
CA LEU A 117 -1.38 13.90 36.71
C LEU A 117 -1.07 14.16 38.18
N LYS A 118 0.21 14.19 38.58
CA LYS A 118 0.61 14.54 39.96
C LYS A 118 0.39 16.02 40.28
N GLU A 119 0.58 16.92 39.33
CA GLU A 119 0.27 18.34 39.49
C GLU A 119 -1.24 18.61 39.54
N GLU A 120 -2.03 17.84 38.78
CA GLU A 120 -3.48 17.89 38.80
C GLU A 120 -4.06 17.32 40.11
N GLU A 121 -3.45 16.26 40.67
CA GLU A 121 -3.75 15.78 42.03
C GLU A 121 -3.23 16.70 43.15
N ARG A 122 -2.12 17.43 42.92
CA ARG A 122 -1.56 18.39 43.89
C ARG A 122 -2.37 19.68 44.00
N LYS A 123 -3.16 20.06 42.99
CA LYS A 123 -4.08 21.19 43.14
C LYS A 123 -5.17 20.79 44.12
N PRO A 124 -5.30 21.42 45.30
CA PRO A 124 -6.36 21.08 46.24
C PRO A 124 -7.69 21.25 45.52
N ARG A 125 -8.51 20.19 45.52
CA ARG A 125 -9.89 20.16 45.03
C ARG A 125 -10.68 21.32 45.62
N ARG A 126 -10.62 22.47 44.93
CA ARG A 126 -11.36 23.68 45.29
C ARG A 126 -12.86 23.50 45.05
N SER A 127 -13.26 22.52 44.25
CA SER A 127 -14.66 22.20 43.98
C SER A 127 -15.36 21.47 45.14
N THR A 128 -14.64 20.69 45.96
CA THR A 128 -15.28 19.99 47.09
C THR A 128 -15.68 20.94 48.21
N ARG A 129 -14.87 21.99 48.47
CA ARG A 129 -15.15 22.97 49.54
C ARG A 129 -16.35 23.88 49.26
N ILE A 130 -16.68 24.12 48.00
CA ILE A 130 -17.84 24.95 47.64
C ILE A 130 -19.15 24.21 47.94
N ASN A 131 -19.20 22.90 47.65
CA ASN A 131 -20.39 22.09 47.91
C ASN A 131 -20.62 21.88 49.41
N GLU A 132 -19.54 21.69 50.18
CA GLU A 132 -19.60 21.54 51.64
C GLU A 132 -20.09 22.83 52.33
N SER A 133 -19.64 24.00 51.88
CA SER A 133 -20.15 25.29 52.39
C SER A 133 -21.61 25.57 52.00
N LEU A 134 -22.08 25.00 50.88
CA LEU A 134 -23.46 25.13 50.42
C LEU A 134 -24.40 24.21 51.21
N ASP A 135 -23.89 23.08 51.69
CA ASP A 135 -24.64 22.13 52.51
C ASP A 135 -24.71 22.58 53.98
N GLU A 136 -23.65 23.21 54.51
CA GLU A 136 -23.67 23.82 55.85
C GLU A 136 -24.65 25.00 55.94
N THR A 137 -24.69 25.87 54.92
CA THR A 137 -25.65 26.99 54.88
C THR A 137 -27.10 26.52 54.69
N LYS A 138 -27.32 25.44 53.94
CA LYS A 138 -28.65 24.81 53.85
C LYS A 138 -29.07 24.13 55.15
N ALA A 139 -28.14 23.51 55.88
CA ALA A 139 -28.43 22.88 57.18
C ALA A 139 -28.78 23.92 58.25
N GLU A 140 -28.09 25.06 58.30
CA GLU A 140 -28.42 26.15 59.23
C GLU A 140 -29.79 26.79 58.92
N ALA A 141 -30.19 26.89 57.66
CA ALA A 141 -31.48 27.44 57.26
C ALA A 141 -32.67 26.55 57.70
N ILE A 142 -32.48 25.23 57.75
CA ILE A 142 -33.52 24.26 58.14
C ILE A 142 -33.67 24.19 59.68
N SER A 143 -32.65 24.53 60.45
CA SER A 143 -32.68 24.53 61.92
C SER A 143 -33.34 25.75 62.55
N LYS A 144 -33.56 26.84 61.80
CA LYS A 144 -34.09 28.12 62.31
C LYS A 144 -35.56 28.38 61.95
N GLN A 145 -36.23 27.42 61.32
CA GLN A 145 -37.65 27.46 60.98
C GLN A 145 -38.43 26.47 61.85
#